data_AF-A0A175VLU3-F1
#
_entry.id   AF-A0A175VLU3-F1
#
_cell.length_a   1.000
_cell.length_b   1.000
_cell.length_c   1.000
_cell.angle_alpha   90.00
_cell.angle_beta   90.00
_cell.angle_gamma   90.00
#
_symmetry.space_group_name_H-M   'P 1'
#
loop_
_entity.id
_entity.type
_entity.pdbx_description
1 polymer ?
#
loop_
_entity_poly.entity_id
_entity_poly.type
_entity_poly.pdbx_seq_one_letter_code
_entity_poly.pdbx_strand_id
1 'polypeptide(L)'
;MVKITLVSLLHSLSARFPVYQTSLLTSLLDSCQGEVWLPARNGNDVAQLRKHAKGASAGELVSLDAGWCDFATGASGATAELDALANYDAEMMDNLLMYWHSAAKINSPITDNLFELRREVVDEAHGTKLAQAWQQQQQQRFEQLMAAAASGRDQLCFVEVESAYWLRQKLSEVAEIELVTPEL
;
A
#
# COMPACT_ATOMS: atom_id res chain seq x y z
N MET A 1 -11.31 -16.61 -13.88
CA MET A 1 -10.32 -15.70 -13.26
C MET A 1 -10.98 -15.06 -12.07
N VAL A 2 -10.24 -14.96 -10.96
CA VAL A 2 -10.71 -14.30 -9.74
C VAL A 2 -10.29 -12.84 -9.81
N LYS A 3 -11.20 -11.92 -9.49
CA LYS A 3 -10.87 -10.49 -9.50
C LYS A 3 -10.28 -10.06 -8.17
N ILE A 4 -9.15 -9.37 -8.22
CA ILE A 4 -8.56 -8.71 -7.06
C ILE A 4 -8.47 -7.23 -7.37
N THR A 5 -9.25 -6.42 -6.64
CA THR A 5 -9.18 -4.95 -6.73
C THR A 5 -8.22 -4.43 -5.68
N LEU A 6 -7.12 -3.79 -6.09
CA LEU A 6 -6.15 -3.20 -5.16
C LEU A 6 -6.29 -1.67 -5.09
N VAL A 7 -6.60 -1.16 -3.89
CA VAL A 7 -6.69 0.27 -3.58
C VAL A 7 -5.53 0.66 -2.67
N SER A 8 -4.62 1.50 -3.17
CA SER A 8 -3.55 2.09 -2.36
C SER A 8 -4.08 3.19 -1.45
N LEU A 9 -3.70 3.15 -0.18
CA LEU A 9 -4.02 4.13 0.85
C LEU A 9 -2.74 4.83 1.33
N LEU A 10 -2.84 6.12 1.58
CA LEU A 10 -1.68 6.97 1.84
C LEU A 10 -1.17 6.91 3.29
N HIS A 11 -1.93 6.32 4.21
CA HIS A 11 -1.52 6.20 5.62
C HIS A 11 -1.04 7.56 6.20
N SER A 12 0.23 7.67 6.61
CA SER A 12 0.84 8.87 7.18
C SER A 12 0.99 10.00 6.17
N LEU A 13 1.01 9.70 4.87
CA LEU A 13 1.13 10.69 3.80
C LEU A 13 -0.17 11.45 3.53
N SER A 14 -1.30 10.99 4.08
CA SER A 14 -2.61 11.63 3.95
C SER A 14 -2.66 13.08 4.43
N ALA A 15 -1.73 13.51 5.28
CA ALA A 15 -1.64 14.89 5.75
C ALA A 15 -1.08 15.86 4.69
N ARG A 16 -0.36 15.35 3.69
CA ARG A 16 0.37 16.15 2.69
C ARG A 16 -0.23 16.08 1.29
N PHE A 17 -0.97 15.02 0.97
CA PHE A 17 -1.46 14.77 -0.38
C PHE A 17 -2.97 14.64 -0.43
N PRO A 18 -3.58 14.88 -1.61
CA PRO A 18 -4.98 14.57 -1.84
C PRO A 18 -5.27 13.09 -1.53
N VAL A 19 -6.33 12.83 -0.77
CA VAL A 19 -6.83 11.49 -0.46
C VAL A 19 -8.15 11.23 -1.16
N TYR A 20 -8.48 9.95 -1.37
CA TYR A 20 -9.80 9.58 -1.85
C TYR A 20 -10.89 10.09 -0.91
N GLN A 21 -12.02 10.51 -1.49
CA GLN A 21 -13.20 10.83 -0.69
C GLN A 21 -13.70 9.57 0.01
N THR A 22 -14.02 9.69 1.30
CA THR A 22 -14.52 8.56 2.10
C THR A 22 -15.74 7.91 1.46
N SER A 23 -16.64 8.70 0.87
CA SER A 23 -17.84 8.20 0.16
C SER A 23 -17.49 7.22 -0.97
N LEU A 24 -16.45 7.51 -1.75
CA LEU A 24 -16.02 6.63 -2.84
C LEU A 24 -15.47 5.30 -2.31
N LEU A 25 -14.66 5.36 -1.24
CA LEU A 25 -14.10 4.17 -0.60
C LEU A 25 -15.19 3.31 0.06
N THR A 26 -16.19 3.93 0.70
CA THR A 26 -17.32 3.20 1.29
C THR A 26 -18.24 2.63 0.23
N SER A 27 -18.47 3.33 -0.89
CA SER A 27 -19.25 2.79 -2.01
C SER A 27 -18.57 1.59 -2.66
N LEU A 28 -17.25 1.61 -2.80
CA LEU A 28 -16.49 0.43 -3.23
C LEU A 28 -16.71 -0.75 -2.28
N LEU A 29 -16.62 -0.49 -0.97
CA LEU A 29 -16.83 -1.51 0.06
C LEU A 29 -18.23 -2.10 -0.01
N ASP A 30 -19.27 -1.26 -0.14
CA ASP A 30 -20.67 -1.68 -0.24
C ASP A 30 -20.96 -2.48 -1.53
N SER A 31 -20.22 -2.18 -2.61
CA SER A 31 -20.33 -2.89 -3.89
C SER A 31 -19.61 -4.25 -3.91
N CYS A 32 -18.70 -4.49 -2.95
CA CYS A 32 -17.94 -5.72 -2.89
C CYS A 32 -18.80 -6.87 -2.35
N GLN A 33 -18.99 -7.90 -3.17
CA GLN A 33 -19.64 -9.16 -2.76
C GLN A 33 -18.62 -10.23 -2.30
N GLY A 34 -17.33 -9.90 -2.39
CA GLY A 34 -16.21 -10.78 -2.13
C GLY A 34 -15.60 -10.58 -0.74
N GLU A 35 -14.34 -11.00 -0.60
CA GLU A 35 -13.57 -10.75 0.62
C GLU A 35 -13.02 -9.32 0.61
N VAL A 36 -13.10 -8.66 1.76
CA VAL A 36 -12.53 -7.32 1.96
C VAL A 36 -11.32 -7.45 2.86
N TRP A 37 -10.21 -6.86 2.45
CA TRP A 37 -8.97 -6.82 3.20
C TRP A 37 -8.59 -5.39 3.52
N LEU A 38 -8.32 -5.12 4.80
CA LEU A 38 -7.85 -3.83 5.28
C LEU A 38 -6.40 -3.92 5.76
N PRO A 39 -5.59 -2.86 5.61
CA PRO A 39 -4.23 -2.85 6.12
C PRO A 39 -4.25 -2.87 7.65
N ALA A 40 -3.28 -3.56 8.26
CA ALA A 40 -3.13 -3.56 9.72
C ALA A 40 -2.81 -2.15 10.26
N ARG A 41 -1.97 -1.39 9.55
CA ARG A 41 -1.58 -0.04 9.97
C ARG A 41 -2.77 0.92 9.96
N ASN A 42 -2.88 1.72 11.02
CA ASN A 42 -3.99 2.67 11.19
C ASN A 42 -3.80 3.93 10.36
N GLY A 43 -4.86 4.37 9.68
CA GLY A 43 -4.97 5.69 9.04
C GLY A 43 -6.37 6.24 9.27
N ASN A 44 -6.58 7.53 9.01
CA ASN A 44 -7.93 8.12 9.14
C ASN A 44 -8.91 7.44 8.17
N ASP A 45 -8.49 7.22 6.94
CA ASP A 45 -9.18 6.43 5.91
C ASP A 45 -9.48 5.00 6.38
N VAL A 46 -8.49 4.27 6.89
CA VAL A 46 -8.66 2.91 7.40
C VAL A 46 -9.62 2.89 8.59
N ALA A 47 -9.57 3.88 9.48
CA ALA A 47 -10.49 4.00 10.61
C ALA A 47 -11.94 4.24 10.14
N GLN A 48 -12.15 5.08 9.12
CA GLN A 48 -13.48 5.25 8.52
C GLN A 48 -13.96 3.96 7.84
N LEU A 49 -13.09 3.27 7.08
CA LEU A 49 -13.39 2.00 6.45
C LEU A 49 -13.78 0.93 7.48
N ARG A 50 -12.99 0.75 8.54
CA ARG A 50 -13.31 -0.17 9.65
C ARG A 50 -14.62 0.19 10.36
N LYS A 51 -14.90 1.49 10.54
CA LYS A 51 -16.15 1.94 11.16
C LYS A 51 -17.36 1.65 10.27
N HIS A 52 -17.24 1.89 8.97
CA HIS A 52 -18.29 1.63 7.98
C HIS A 52 -18.51 0.13 7.80
N ALA A 53 -17.43 -0.66 7.77
CA ALA A 53 -17.44 -2.10 7.66
C ALA A 53 -18.00 -2.84 8.90
N LYS A 54 -18.51 -2.16 9.94
CA LYS A 54 -19.05 -2.80 11.17
C LYS A 54 -20.26 -3.72 10.95
N GLY A 55 -20.64 -4.03 9.71
CA GLY A 55 -21.55 -5.11 9.32
C GLY A 55 -20.99 -6.13 8.30
N ALA A 56 -19.80 -5.90 7.73
CA ALA A 56 -19.13 -6.77 6.76
C ALA A 56 -17.84 -7.35 7.38
N SER A 57 -17.57 -8.65 7.17
CA SER A 57 -16.38 -9.32 7.71
C SER A 57 -15.11 -8.92 6.94
N ALA A 58 -14.65 -7.68 7.11
CA ALA A 58 -13.37 -7.25 6.58
C ALA A 58 -12.24 -7.95 7.36
N GLY A 59 -11.44 -8.74 6.64
CA GLY A 59 -10.21 -9.32 7.15
C GLY A 59 -9.11 -8.28 7.27
N GLU A 60 -8.10 -8.58 8.08
CA GLU A 60 -6.89 -7.77 8.21
C GLU A 60 -5.74 -8.42 7.45
N LEU A 61 -5.01 -7.61 6.67
CA LEU A 61 -3.78 -8.04 6.01
C LEU A 61 -2.67 -8.26 7.02
N VAL A 62 -1.78 -9.20 6.74
CA VAL A 62 -0.55 -9.39 7.50
C VAL A 62 0.17 -8.05 7.72
N SER A 63 0.58 -7.75 8.95
CA SER A 63 1.27 -6.50 9.27
C SER A 63 2.64 -6.42 8.59
N LEU A 64 3.04 -5.20 8.20
CA LEU A 64 4.37 -4.87 7.66
C LEU A 64 5.32 -4.28 8.71
N ASP A 65 4.94 -4.23 9.99
CA ASP A 65 5.66 -3.43 10.99
C ASP A 65 7.14 -3.82 11.18
N ALA A 66 7.51 -5.08 10.91
CA ALA A 66 8.88 -5.55 11.04
C ALA A 66 9.80 -5.07 9.89
N GLY A 67 9.26 -4.85 8.69
CA GLY A 67 9.97 -4.36 7.50
C GLY A 67 9.67 -2.89 7.16
N TRP A 68 8.81 -2.23 7.93
CA TRP A 68 8.37 -0.87 7.67
C TRP A 68 9.46 0.16 8.00
N CYS A 69 9.61 1.18 7.16
CA CYS A 69 10.44 2.34 7.42
C CYS A 69 9.64 3.62 7.17
N ASP A 70 9.36 4.35 8.23
CA ASP A 70 8.68 5.63 8.15
C ASP A 70 9.55 6.66 7.40
N PHE A 71 8.89 7.60 6.72
CA PHE A 71 9.58 8.71 6.08
C PHE A 71 10.39 9.53 7.08
N ALA A 72 11.63 9.84 6.72
CA ALA A 72 12.49 10.65 7.56
C ALA A 72 11.88 12.04 7.79
N THR A 73 11.88 12.50 9.04
CA THR A 73 11.32 13.80 9.44
C THR A 73 12.35 14.94 9.41
N GLY A 74 13.46 14.77 8.69
CA GLY A 74 14.48 15.81 8.50
C GLY A 74 15.46 15.99 9.67
N ALA A 75 15.58 15.01 10.57
CA ALA A 75 16.66 14.97 11.55
C ALA A 75 17.90 14.29 10.93
N SER A 76 19.11 14.83 11.17
CA SER A 76 20.34 14.16 10.78
C SER A 76 20.35 12.72 11.30
N GLY A 77 20.53 11.79 10.36
CA GLY A 77 20.67 10.38 10.63
C GLY A 77 21.94 10.10 11.43
N ALA A 78 21.95 8.97 12.13
CA ALA A 78 23.14 8.53 12.86
C ALA A 78 24.30 8.14 11.92
N THR A 79 24.02 7.94 10.63
CA THR A 79 24.98 7.54 9.58
C THR A 79 24.73 8.32 8.28
N ALA A 80 25.73 8.34 7.39
CA ALA A 80 25.64 9.02 6.11
C ALA A 80 24.57 8.42 5.19
N GLU A 81 24.32 7.11 5.29
CA GLU A 81 23.28 6.42 4.53
C GLU A 81 21.87 6.83 4.99
N LEU A 82 21.68 7.04 6.30
CA LEU A 82 20.41 7.56 6.84
C LEU A 82 20.19 9.02 6.46
N ASP A 83 21.26 9.84 6.41
CA ASP A 83 21.17 11.20 5.85
C ASP A 83 20.81 11.20 4.37
N ALA A 84 21.38 10.28 3.57
CA ALA A 84 21.06 10.12 2.16
C ALA A 84 19.60 9.70 1.96
N LEU A 85 19.11 8.73 2.73
CA LEU A 85 17.69 8.35 2.72
C LEU A 85 16.79 9.53 3.09
N ALA A 86 17.15 10.33 4.09
CA ALA A 86 16.34 11.48 4.49
C ALA A 86 16.25 12.55 3.39
N ASN A 87 17.36 12.81 2.69
CA ASN A 87 17.37 13.71 1.55
C ASN A 87 16.54 13.14 0.38
N TYR A 88 16.68 11.85 0.10
CA TYR A 88 15.89 11.17 -0.93
C TYR A 88 14.38 11.24 -0.63
N ASP A 89 14.00 10.97 0.62
CA ASP A 89 12.62 11.07 1.08
C ASP A 89 12.06 12.48 0.89
N ALA A 90 12.84 13.52 1.17
CA ALA A 90 12.44 14.90 0.96
C ALA A 90 12.25 15.22 -0.54
N GLU A 91 13.21 14.85 -1.39
CA GLU A 91 13.14 15.04 -2.84
C GLU A 91 11.98 14.27 -3.47
N MET A 92 11.77 13.02 -3.05
CA MET A 92 10.65 12.19 -3.50
C MET A 92 9.31 12.84 -3.11
N MET A 93 9.19 13.37 -1.89
CA MET A 93 7.98 14.06 -1.45
C MET A 93 7.68 15.30 -2.30
N ASP A 94 8.70 16.10 -2.60
CA ASP A 94 8.56 17.28 -3.47
C ASP A 94 8.17 16.88 -4.90
N ASN A 95 8.78 15.82 -5.44
CA ASN A 95 8.42 15.26 -6.75
C ASN A 95 6.98 14.73 -6.78
N LEU A 96 6.56 14.03 -5.72
CA LEU A 96 5.18 13.59 -5.58
C LEU A 96 4.21 14.77 -5.52
N LEU A 97 4.56 15.88 -4.86
CA LEU A 97 3.70 17.08 -4.83
C LEU A 97 3.47 17.67 -6.22
N MET A 98 4.48 17.59 -7.11
CA MET A 98 4.34 18.01 -8.50
C MET A 98 3.50 17.05 -9.36
N TYR A 99 3.25 15.82 -8.90
CA TYR A 99 2.54 14.80 -9.67
C TYR A 99 1.13 14.51 -9.11
N TRP A 100 1.00 14.35 -7.80
CA TRP A 100 -0.21 14.04 -7.04
C TRP A 100 -1.10 15.27 -6.79
N HIS A 101 -1.59 15.86 -7.86
CA HIS A 101 -2.61 16.92 -7.79
C HIS A 101 -4.04 16.37 -7.57
N SER A 102 -4.23 15.06 -7.64
CA SER A 102 -5.51 14.37 -7.48
C SER A 102 -5.31 12.97 -6.92
N ALA A 103 -6.27 12.51 -6.11
CA ALA A 103 -6.28 11.17 -5.54
C ALA A 103 -6.30 10.06 -6.62
N ALA A 104 -6.83 10.34 -7.82
CA ALA A 104 -6.83 9.40 -8.95
C ALA A 104 -5.42 8.94 -9.38
N LYS A 105 -4.38 9.67 -8.98
CA LYS A 105 -2.99 9.34 -9.26
C LYS A 105 -2.39 8.33 -8.28
N ILE A 106 -3.04 8.05 -7.15
CA ILE A 106 -2.49 7.20 -6.10
C ILE A 106 -2.25 5.77 -6.61
N ASN A 107 -3.19 5.17 -7.36
CA ASN A 107 -3.00 3.83 -7.97
C ASN A 107 -2.21 3.82 -9.29
N SER A 108 -1.55 4.93 -9.67
CA SER A 108 -0.87 5.01 -10.97
C SER A 108 0.45 4.25 -11.00
N PRO A 109 0.89 3.76 -12.18
CA PRO A 109 2.21 3.13 -12.33
C PRO A 109 3.38 4.04 -11.92
N ILE A 110 3.22 5.36 -12.04
CA ILE A 110 4.26 6.33 -11.63
C ILE A 110 4.43 6.31 -10.11
N THR A 111 3.32 6.24 -9.36
CA THR A 111 3.38 6.05 -7.90
C THR A 111 4.14 4.78 -7.57
N ASP A 112 3.80 3.66 -8.21
CA ASP A 112 4.39 2.37 -7.92
C ASP A 112 5.90 2.39 -8.15
N ASN A 113 6.36 2.94 -9.27
CA ASN A 113 7.78 3.08 -9.55
C ASN A 113 8.51 3.94 -8.51
N LEU A 114 7.91 5.04 -8.05
CA LEU A 114 8.54 5.91 -7.05
C LEU A 114 8.69 5.21 -5.71
N PHE A 115 7.69 4.43 -5.28
CA PHE A 115 7.78 3.67 -4.03
C PHE A 115 8.67 2.43 -4.14
N GLU A 116 8.76 1.82 -5.32
CA GLU A 116 9.75 0.78 -5.60
C GLU A 116 11.18 1.32 -5.47
N LEU A 117 11.47 2.45 -6.13
CA LEU A 117 12.78 3.10 -6.04
C LEU A 117 13.10 3.55 -4.61
N ARG A 118 12.13 4.11 -3.88
CA ARG A 118 12.31 4.42 -2.47
C ARG A 118 12.70 3.17 -1.68
N ARG A 119 12.05 2.03 -1.95
CA ARG A 119 12.33 0.79 -1.24
C ARG A 119 13.79 0.37 -1.37
N GLU A 120 14.37 0.51 -2.55
CA GLU A 120 15.79 0.23 -2.80
C GLU A 120 16.69 1.10 -1.91
N VAL A 121 16.43 2.41 -1.84
CA VAL A 121 17.21 3.34 -1.00
C VAL A 121 17.08 3.02 0.49
N VAL A 122 15.88 2.63 0.95
CA VAL A 122 15.68 2.23 2.36
C VAL A 122 16.44 0.93 2.66
N ASP A 123 16.45 -0.04 1.74
CA ASP A 123 17.17 -1.30 1.91
C ASP A 123 18.69 -1.08 1.96
N GLU A 124 19.22 -0.16 1.16
CA GLU A 124 20.61 0.28 1.23
C GLU A 124 20.94 0.94 2.57
N ALA A 125 20.05 1.82 3.07
CA ALA A 125 20.30 2.58 4.30
C ALA A 125 20.17 1.76 5.59
N HIS A 126 19.25 0.79 5.64
CA HIS A 126 18.99 -0.02 6.84
C HIS A 126 19.60 -1.43 6.80
N GLY A 127 20.09 -1.85 5.63
CA GLY A 127 20.72 -3.14 5.43
C GLY A 127 19.75 -4.34 5.41
N THR A 128 20.36 -5.53 5.34
CA THR A 128 19.67 -6.78 4.95
C THR A 128 18.56 -7.23 5.89
N LYS A 129 18.62 -6.89 7.19
CA LYS A 129 17.62 -7.34 8.16
C LYS A 129 16.24 -6.72 7.87
N LEU A 130 16.20 -5.44 7.56
CA LEU A 130 14.94 -4.75 7.26
C LEU A 130 14.38 -5.23 5.92
N ALA A 131 15.25 -5.35 4.91
CA ALA A 131 14.89 -5.85 3.58
C ALA A 131 14.31 -7.28 3.64
N GLN A 132 14.91 -8.17 4.44
CA GLN A 132 14.39 -9.52 4.66
C GLN A 132 13.01 -9.53 5.33
N ALA A 133 12.81 -8.69 6.35
CA ALA A 133 11.52 -8.57 7.02
C ALA A 133 10.45 -8.04 6.06
N TRP A 134 10.76 -7.01 5.26
CA TRP A 134 9.87 -6.48 4.23
C TRP A 134 9.46 -7.57 3.24
N GLN A 135 10.44 -8.25 2.64
CA GLN A 135 10.18 -9.29 1.65
C GLN A 135 9.35 -10.44 2.24
N GLN A 136 9.66 -10.88 3.47
CA GLN A 136 8.91 -11.94 4.14
C GLN A 136 7.45 -11.55 4.37
N GLN A 137 7.19 -10.33 4.85
CA GLN A 137 5.82 -9.89 5.14
C GLN A 137 5.02 -9.62 3.86
N GLN A 138 5.67 -9.09 2.81
CA GLN A 138 5.05 -8.95 1.49
C GLN A 138 4.67 -10.31 0.89
N GLN A 139 5.57 -11.29 1.00
CA GLN A 139 5.28 -12.67 0.59
C GLN A 139 4.10 -13.27 1.36
N GLN A 140 4.02 -13.07 2.67
CA GLN A 140 2.90 -13.53 3.48
C GLN A 140 1.57 -12.88 3.08
N ARG A 141 1.56 -11.58 2.75
CA ARG A 141 0.37 -10.90 2.21
C ARG A 141 -0.05 -11.51 0.87
N PHE A 142 0.89 -11.76 -0.03
CA PHE A 142 0.58 -12.42 -1.30
C PHE A 142 -0.03 -13.81 -1.08
N GLU A 143 0.57 -14.63 -0.23
CA GLU A 143 0.04 -15.96 0.12
C GLU A 143 -1.36 -15.89 0.73
N GLN A 144 -1.61 -14.90 1.59
CA GLN A 144 -2.93 -14.64 2.16
C GLN A 144 -3.97 -14.34 1.06
N LEU A 145 -3.65 -13.46 0.11
CA LEU A 145 -4.55 -13.13 -1.00
C LEU A 145 -4.74 -14.30 -1.96
N MET A 146 -3.69 -15.10 -2.21
CA MET A 146 -3.78 -16.28 -3.06
C MET A 146 -4.60 -17.40 -2.43
N ALA A 147 -4.52 -17.59 -1.11
CA ALA A 147 -5.35 -18.55 -0.40
C ALA A 147 -6.83 -18.18 -0.48
N ALA A 148 -7.17 -16.90 -0.34
CA ALA A 148 -8.51 -16.39 -0.56
C ALA A 148 -8.95 -16.58 -2.03
N ALA A 149 -8.09 -16.27 -3.00
CA ALA A 149 -8.39 -16.45 -4.42
C ALA A 149 -8.64 -17.92 -4.79
N ALA A 150 -7.94 -18.86 -4.17
CA ALA A 150 -8.15 -20.30 -4.38
C ALA A 150 -9.57 -20.76 -4.00
N SER A 151 -10.29 -20.01 -3.16
CA SER A 151 -11.70 -20.24 -2.85
C SER A 151 -12.67 -19.75 -3.94
N GLY A 152 -12.16 -19.12 -5.00
CA GLY A 152 -12.94 -18.60 -6.12
C GLY A 152 -13.66 -17.28 -5.81
N ARG A 153 -13.35 -16.63 -4.68
CA ARG A 153 -13.99 -15.38 -4.27
C ARG A 153 -13.20 -14.17 -4.76
N ASP A 154 -13.92 -13.22 -5.36
CA ASP A 154 -13.37 -11.90 -5.67
C ASP A 154 -12.93 -11.18 -4.39
N GLN A 155 -12.02 -10.23 -4.53
CA GLN A 155 -11.41 -9.55 -3.39
C GLN A 155 -11.31 -8.04 -3.62
N LEU A 156 -11.56 -7.27 -2.55
CA LEU A 156 -11.26 -5.84 -2.47
C LEU A 156 -10.20 -5.63 -1.39
N CYS A 157 -9.01 -5.24 -1.81
CA CYS A 157 -7.84 -5.13 -0.96
C CYS A 157 -7.42 -3.66 -0.84
N PHE A 158 -7.56 -3.10 0.35
CA PHE A 158 -6.95 -1.82 0.70
C PHE A 158 -5.54 -2.08 1.25
N VAL A 159 -4.54 -1.39 0.70
CA VAL A 159 -3.12 -1.62 1.02
C VAL A 159 -2.40 -0.30 1.22
N GLU A 160 -1.37 -0.27 2.06
CA GLU A 160 -0.48 0.90 2.15
C GLU A 160 0.18 1.14 0.79
N VAL A 161 0.26 2.41 0.36
CA VAL A 161 0.82 2.77 -0.95
C VAL A 161 2.26 2.27 -1.15
N GLU A 162 3.05 2.24 -0.08
CA GLU A 162 4.42 1.71 -0.05
C GLU A 162 4.50 0.20 -0.30
N SER A 163 3.41 -0.55 -0.09
CA SER A 163 3.33 -1.99 -0.29
C SER A 163 2.72 -2.36 -1.65
N ALA A 164 1.95 -1.44 -2.22
CA ALA A 164 1.07 -1.71 -3.35
C ALA A 164 1.81 -2.11 -4.63
N TYR A 165 2.93 -1.44 -4.94
CA TYR A 165 3.72 -1.72 -6.15
C TYR A 165 4.09 -3.21 -6.23
N TRP A 166 4.59 -3.77 -5.12
CA TRP A 166 5.05 -5.14 -5.04
C TRP A 166 3.88 -6.13 -5.20
N LEU A 167 2.75 -5.87 -4.52
CA LEU A 167 1.57 -6.73 -4.64
C LEU A 167 0.97 -6.69 -6.04
N ARG A 168 0.88 -5.51 -6.66
CA ARG A 168 0.40 -5.39 -8.05
C ARG A 168 1.29 -6.15 -9.02
N GLN A 169 2.61 -6.00 -8.88
CA GLN A 169 3.57 -6.75 -9.69
C GLN A 169 3.36 -8.26 -9.54
N LYS A 170 3.40 -8.78 -8.31
CA LYS A 170 3.25 -10.24 -8.07
C LYS A 170 1.90 -10.81 -8.47
N LEU A 171 0.81 -10.10 -8.22
CA LEU A 171 -0.51 -10.56 -8.63
C LEU A 171 -0.70 -10.51 -10.15
N SER A 172 -0.08 -9.55 -10.84
CA SER A 172 -0.14 -9.46 -12.32
C SER A 172 0.58 -10.61 -13.02
N GLU A 173 1.53 -11.27 -12.35
CA GLU A 173 2.26 -12.43 -12.85
C GLU A 173 1.43 -13.73 -12.76
N VAL A 174 0.28 -13.73 -12.07
CA VAL A 174 -0.56 -14.91 -11.86
C VAL A 174 -1.70 -14.95 -12.88
N ALA A 175 -1.70 -15.96 -13.74
CA ALA A 175 -2.64 -16.08 -14.87
C ALA A 175 -4.12 -16.19 -14.44
N GLU A 176 -4.39 -16.75 -13.26
CA GLU A 176 -5.73 -16.95 -12.74
C GLU A 176 -6.34 -15.69 -12.11
N ILE A 177 -5.54 -14.64 -11.92
CA ILE A 177 -5.93 -13.39 -11.28
C ILE A 177 -6.19 -12.30 -12.32
N GLU A 178 -7.35 -11.67 -12.22
CA GLU A 178 -7.64 -10.41 -12.90
C GLU A 178 -7.39 -9.28 -11.91
N LEU A 179 -6.27 -8.57 -12.07
CA LEU A 179 -5.95 -7.42 -11.23
C LEU A 179 -6.72 -6.19 -11.71
N VAL A 180 -7.52 -5.60 -10.84
CA VAL A 180 -8.38 -4.45 -11.15
C VAL A 180 -7.87 -3.20 -10.44
N THR A 181 -7.69 -2.12 -11.20
CA THR A 181 -7.49 -0.78 -10.65
C THR A 181 -8.84 -0.06 -10.63
N PRO A 182 -9.36 0.33 -9.45
CA PRO A 182 -10.66 0.99 -9.39
C PRO A 182 -10.58 2.45 -9.84
N GLU A 183 -11.63 2.92 -10.50
CA GLU A 183 -11.80 4.33 -10.86
C GLU A 183 -12.30 5.11 -9.63
N LEU A 184 -11.42 5.92 -9.03
CA LEU A 184 -11.63 6.68 -7.80
C LEU A 184 -11.15 8.13 -7.91
#